data_AF-A0A521A1N7-F1
#
_entry.id   AF-A0A521A1N7-F1
#
_cell.length_a   1.000
_cell.length_b   1.000
_cell.length_c   1.000
_cell.angle_alpha   90.00
_cell.angle_beta   90.00
_cell.angle_gamma   90.00
#
_symmetry.space_group_name_H-M   'P 1'
#
loop_
_entity.id
_entity.type
_entity.pdbx_description
1 polymer ?
#
loop_
_entity_poly.entity_id
_entity_poly.type
_entity_poly.pdbx_seq_one_letter_code
_entity_poly.pdbx_strand_id
1 'polypeptide(L)'
;MAKAVKKQALGRGLSALLKDPDNDIKSASDKNADQLVGNIIELDINSISVNPYQPRTNFNEENLKELASSIKELGVIQPIT
;
A
#
# COMPACT_ATOMS: atom_id res chain seq x y z
N MET A 1 29.01 13.89 -40.09
CA MET A 1 27.77 14.46 -39.53
C MET A 1 27.47 13.71 -38.23
N ALA A 2 27.53 14.39 -37.08
CA ALA A 2 27.46 13.75 -35.76
C ALA A 2 26.00 13.49 -35.35
N LYS A 3 25.71 12.25 -34.90
CA LYS A 3 24.38 11.81 -34.45
C LYS A 3 24.09 12.42 -33.06
N ALA A 4 23.02 13.21 -32.96
CA ALA A 4 22.64 13.86 -31.71
C ALA A 4 22.21 12.81 -30.65
N VAL A 5 22.96 12.72 -29.55
CA VAL A 5 22.59 11.93 -28.38
C VAL A 5 21.50 12.70 -27.62
N LYS A 6 20.28 12.15 -27.57
CA LYS A 6 19.16 12.70 -26.80
C LYS A 6 19.55 12.68 -25.32
N LYS A 7 19.93 13.85 -24.77
CA LYS A 7 20.11 14.00 -23.32
C LYS A 7 18.74 13.85 -22.65
N GLN A 8 18.54 12.76 -21.92
CA GLN A 8 17.41 12.59 -21.00
C GLN A 8 17.61 13.53 -19.82
N ALA A 9 17.15 14.77 -19.99
CA ALA A 9 16.86 15.68 -18.90
C ALA A 9 15.39 15.50 -18.51
N LEU A 10 15.12 15.55 -17.21
CA LEU A 10 13.84 15.37 -16.51
C LEU A 10 13.32 13.92 -16.40
N GLY A 11 13.21 13.44 -15.16
CA GLY A 11 12.43 12.24 -14.81
C GLY A 11 13.18 11.10 -14.13
N ARG A 12 14.43 11.29 -13.68
CA ARG A 12 15.28 10.23 -13.09
C ARG A 12 14.69 9.55 -11.84
N GLY A 13 13.68 10.13 -11.19
CA GLY A 13 12.99 9.51 -10.07
C GLY A 13 11.91 8.51 -10.50
N LEU A 14 11.05 8.91 -11.43
CA LEU A 14 9.86 8.12 -11.78
C LEU A 14 10.15 7.04 -12.83
N SER A 15 11.05 7.30 -13.78
CA SER A 15 11.43 6.32 -14.78
C SER A 15 12.34 5.20 -14.26
N ALA A 16 12.97 5.37 -13.09
CA ALA A 16 13.75 4.31 -12.43
C ALA A 16 12.84 3.32 -11.69
N LEU A 17 11.66 3.76 -11.23
CA LEU A 17 10.67 2.93 -10.55
C LEU A 17 9.76 2.16 -11.53
N LEU A 18 9.58 2.66 -12.74
CA LEU A 18 8.56 2.14 -13.69
C LEU A 18 9.13 1.29 -14.83
N LYS A 19 10.45 1.03 -14.88
CA LYS A 19 11.12 0.36 -16.01
C LYS A 19 11.90 -0.89 -15.62
N ASP A 20 11.42 -1.66 -14.67
CA ASP A 20 11.98 -2.98 -14.45
C ASP A 20 10.89 -4.02 -14.15
N PRO A 21 10.42 -4.77 -15.18
CA PRO A 21 9.43 -5.82 -14.99
C PRO A 21 9.98 -7.01 -14.17
N ASP A 22 11.30 -7.10 -13.96
CA ASP A 22 11.94 -8.15 -13.16
C ASP A 22 11.99 -7.80 -11.65
N ASN A 23 11.66 -6.55 -11.28
CA ASN A 23 11.56 -6.06 -9.89
C ASN A 23 10.11 -5.77 -9.46
N ASP A 24 9.15 -6.47 -10.08
CA ASP A 24 7.74 -6.34 -9.76
C ASP A 24 7.45 -7.11 -8.44
N ILE A 25 7.51 -6.40 -7.32
CA ILE A 25 7.27 -6.95 -5.98
C ILE A 25 5.79 -7.33 -5.87
N LYS A 26 5.50 -8.62 -5.81
CA LYS A 26 4.13 -9.18 -5.73
C LYS A 26 3.74 -9.58 -4.32
N SER A 27 4.70 -9.79 -3.43
CA SER A 27 4.49 -10.25 -2.06
C SER A 27 5.49 -9.62 -1.08
N ALA A 28 5.10 -9.54 0.20
CA ALA A 28 5.97 -9.10 1.31
C ALA A 28 7.20 -9.99 1.53
N SER A 29 7.26 -11.16 0.88
CA SER A 29 8.39 -12.10 0.94
C SER A 29 9.44 -11.89 -0.16
N ASP A 30 9.18 -10.98 -1.12
CA ASP A 30 10.10 -10.71 -2.22
C ASP A 30 11.31 -9.87 -1.76
N LYS A 31 12.45 -10.08 -2.42
CA LYS A 31 13.70 -9.39 -2.08
C LYS A 31 13.56 -7.89 -2.35
N ASN A 32 13.90 -7.07 -1.34
CA ASN A 32 13.79 -5.61 -1.33
C ASN A 32 12.37 -5.03 -1.19
N ALA A 33 11.36 -5.84 -0.80
CA ALA A 33 10.03 -5.34 -0.45
C ALA A 33 10.05 -4.29 0.67
N ASP A 34 10.95 -4.46 1.64
CA ASP A 34 11.20 -3.56 2.79
C ASP A 34 11.54 -2.10 2.44
N GLN A 35 11.97 -1.81 1.21
CA GLN A 35 12.44 -0.47 0.82
C GLN A 35 11.34 0.39 0.18
N LEU A 36 10.17 -0.18 -0.09
CA LEU A 36 9.04 0.56 -0.62
C LEU A 36 8.23 1.12 0.54
N VAL A 37 7.80 2.38 0.44
CA VAL A 37 6.96 3.05 1.45
C VAL A 37 5.77 2.15 1.82
N GLY A 38 5.79 1.57 3.02
CA GLY A 38 4.67 0.79 3.57
C GLY A 38 4.70 -0.70 3.20
N ASN A 39 5.40 -1.49 4.01
CA ASN A 39 5.19 -2.93 4.06
C ASN A 39 3.78 -3.23 4.56
N ILE A 40 2.99 -3.93 3.74
CA ILE A 40 1.75 -4.56 4.22
C ILE A 40 2.16 -5.79 5.01
N ILE A 41 1.81 -5.81 6.29
CA ILE A 41 2.06 -6.93 7.19
C ILE A 41 0.75 -7.44 7.76
N GLU A 42 0.68 -8.75 8.00
CA GLU A 42 -0.37 -9.31 8.84
C GLU A 42 0.00 -9.10 10.31
N LEU A 43 -0.98 -8.66 11.10
CA LEU A 43 -0.79 -8.30 12.50
C LEU A 43 -1.86 -9.02 13.35
N ASP A 44 -1.50 -9.46 14.55
CA ASP A 44 -2.47 -10.00 15.50
C ASP A 44 -3.43 -8.87 15.94
N ILE A 45 -4.74 -9.13 15.90
CA ILE A 45 -5.76 -8.15 16.30
C ILE A 45 -5.56 -7.63 17.72
N ASN A 46 -5.01 -8.44 18.63
CA ASN A 46 -4.74 -8.06 20.02
C ASN A 46 -3.57 -7.07 20.16
N SER A 47 -2.77 -6.90 19.11
CA SER A 47 -1.70 -5.90 19.05
C SER A 47 -2.16 -4.56 18.50
N ILE A 48 -3.43 -4.44 18.10
CA ILE A 48 -4.03 -3.20 17.59
C ILE A 48 -4.73 -2.46 18.74
N SER A 49 -4.44 -1.17 18.89
CA SER A 49 -5.14 -0.26 19.80
C SER A 49 -5.85 0.85 19.06
N VAL A 50 -6.89 1.42 19.67
CA VAL A 50 -7.59 2.59 19.12
C VAL A 50 -6.62 3.75 18.96
N ASN A 51 -6.69 4.46 17.83
CA ASN A 51 -5.94 5.69 17.61
C ASN A 51 -6.29 6.75 18.69
N PRO A 52 -5.34 7.22 19.52
CA PRO A 52 -5.59 8.24 20.54
C PRO A 52 -6.15 9.55 19.98
N TYR A 53 -5.88 9.84 18.70
CA TYR A 53 -6.32 11.03 17.99
C TYR A 53 -7.49 10.76 17.04
N GLN A 54 -8.31 9.73 17.31
CA GLN A 54 -9.45 9.34 16.46
C GLN A 54 -10.43 10.52 16.27
N PRO A 55 -10.52 11.11 15.06
CA PRO A 55 -11.44 12.23 14.83
C PRO A 55 -12.90 11.78 14.70
N ARG A 56 -13.14 10.52 14.29
CA ARG A 56 -14.49 9.97 14.15
C ARG A 56 -14.97 9.45 15.50
N THR A 57 -15.90 10.18 16.11
CA THR A 57 -16.48 9.83 17.43
C THR A 57 -17.83 9.12 17.36
N ASN A 58 -18.50 9.16 16.20
CA ASN A 58 -19.80 8.53 16.02
C ASN A 58 -19.78 7.55 14.85
N PHE A 59 -20.33 6.36 15.07
CA PHE A 59 -20.52 5.33 14.05
C PHE A 59 -22.02 5.09 13.87
N ASN A 60 -22.43 4.87 12.63
CA ASN A 60 -23.77 4.37 12.36
C ASN A 60 -23.75 2.85 12.56
N GLU A 61 -24.59 2.35 13.45
CA GLU A 61 -24.67 0.93 13.83
C GLU A 61 -25.08 0.01 12.67
N GLU A 62 -25.92 0.48 11.75
CA GLU A 62 -26.34 -0.28 10.58
C GLU A 62 -25.16 -0.46 9.61
N ASN A 63 -24.48 0.63 9.26
CA ASN A 63 -23.31 0.60 8.40
C ASN A 63 -22.15 -0.24 9.00
N LEU A 64 -22.01 -0.21 10.34
CA LEU A 64 -21.00 -1.02 11.02
C LEU A 64 -21.29 -2.52 10.89
N LYS A 65 -22.56 -2.92 11.01
CA LYS A 65 -23.00 -4.31 10.81
C LYS A 65 -22.82 -4.75 9.36
N GLU A 66 -23.15 -3.89 8.41
CA GLU A 66 -22.92 -4.16 6.99
C GLU A 66 -21.44 -4.37 6.68
N LEU A 67 -20.57 -3.50 7.20
CA LEU A 67 -19.12 -3.64 7.05
C LEU A 67 -18.61 -4.94 7.67
N ALA A 68 -19.09 -5.30 8.86
CA ALA A 68 -18.71 -6.55 9.51
C ALA A 68 -19.14 -7.79 8.70
N SER A 69 -20.34 -7.78 8.11
CA SER A 69 -20.79 -8.85 7.21
C SER A 69 -19.92 -8.93 5.95
N SER A 70 -19.61 -7.79 5.34
CA SER A 70 -18.72 -7.72 4.17
C SER A 70 -17.32 -8.27 4.46
N ILE A 71 -16.72 -7.89 5.60
CA ILE A 71 -15.40 -8.40 6.02
C ILE A 71 -15.44 -9.92 6.27
N LYS A 72 -16.56 -10.47 6.78
CA LYS A 72 -16.69 -11.94 6.95
C LYS A 72 -16.74 -12.68 5.63
N GLU A 73 -17.33 -12.10 4.58
CA GLU A 73 -17.47 -12.72 3.27
C GLU A 73 -16.22 -12.56 2.40
N LEU A 74 -15.63 -11.36 2.39
CA LEU A 74 -14.57 -10.97 1.46
C LEU A 74 -13.21 -10.73 2.13
N GLY A 75 -13.16 -10.68 3.46
CA GLY A 75 -12.00 -10.22 4.19
C GLY A 75 -11.84 -8.69 4.18
N VAL A 76 -10.75 -8.22 4.77
CA VAL A 76 -10.38 -6.80 4.72
C VAL A 76 -9.67 -6.53 3.39
N ILE A 77 -10.35 -5.83 2.49
CA ILE A 77 -9.87 -5.61 1.12
C ILE A 77 -8.82 -4.49 1.00
N GLN A 78 -8.70 -3.65 2.02
CA GLN A 78 -7.76 -2.54 2.06
C GLN A 78 -6.95 -2.56 3.36
N PRO A 79 -5.61 -2.47 3.30
CA PRO A 79 -4.77 -2.37 4.49
C PRO A 79 -5.15 -1.17 5.36
N ILE A 80 -5.06 -1.35 6.68
CA ILE A 80 -5.29 -0.31 7.68
C ILE A 80 -3.98 0.45 7.92
N THR A 81 -4.08 1.77 8.05
CA THR A 81 -2.94 2.70 8.25
C THR A 81 -2.96 3.36 9.61
#